data_AF-A0A848K8Y2-F1
#
_entry.id   AF-A0A848K8Y2-F1
#
_cell.length_a   1.000
_cell.length_b   1.000
_cell.length_c   1.000
_cell.angle_alpha   90.00
_cell.angle_beta   90.00
_cell.angle_gamma   90.00
#
_symmetry.space_group_name_H-M   'P 1'
#
loop_
_entity.id
_entity.type
_entity.pdbx_description
1 polymer ?
#
loop_
_entity_poly.entity_id
_entity_poly.type
_entity_poly.pdbx_seq_one_letter_code
_entity_poly.pdbx_strand_id
1 'polypeptide(L)'
;MTTQYYDTAETTARLLSRIVKNSGVEPTERVAKTLAELAKITADERRMLAEIAGEESEMQDLCDVVADRYVAGETNADELLQQLALKARITGKERRRASNQITFRTSRAAGSALKKLGDGMITDIFGPWCASAVRAVESGAPLVVEGGQAGVWEAVNWSRELTDWKEHVQKFEKAGLMTAGTARFAAVLRIGELREELDKVWAQVQDLRTRGYLTASDDPTFDPRRYRWARPDRLPDAENEYVHEALWLSQALVNGAEPCVRTAHEAIARQPVS
;
A
#
# COMPACT_ATOMS: atom_id res chain seq x y z
N MET A 1 9.60 20.27 -13.82
CA MET A 1 10.39 19.41 -12.90
C MET A 1 9.58 19.20 -11.64
N THR A 2 8.89 18.08 -11.53
CA THR A 2 8.14 17.72 -10.32
C THR A 2 9.15 17.28 -9.27
N THR A 3 9.25 17.98 -8.14
CA THR A 3 10.09 17.58 -7.01
C THR A 3 9.60 16.24 -6.50
N GLN A 4 10.27 15.15 -6.89
CA GLN A 4 9.92 13.81 -6.43
C GLN A 4 10.28 13.72 -4.95
N TYR A 5 9.26 13.79 -4.09
CA TYR A 5 9.40 13.53 -2.66
C TYR A 5 9.70 12.04 -2.50
N TYR A 6 10.86 11.71 -1.93
CA TYR A 6 11.19 10.33 -1.59
C TYR A 6 10.62 10.02 -0.20
N ASP A 7 9.85 8.94 -0.10
CA ASP A 7 9.52 8.35 1.19
C ASP A 7 10.82 7.95 1.92
N THR A 8 10.81 7.97 3.26
CA THR A 8 11.96 7.45 4.02
C THR A 8 12.17 5.95 3.70
N ALA A 9 13.39 5.45 3.92
CA ALA A 9 13.67 4.03 3.70
C ALA A 9 12.74 3.13 4.54
N GLU A 10 12.50 3.52 5.80
CA GLU A 10 11.55 2.84 6.68
C GLU A 10 10.11 2.88 6.16
N THR A 11 9.64 4.04 5.68
CA THR A 11 8.28 4.17 5.11
C THR A 11 8.12 3.27 3.88
N THR A 12 9.13 3.22 3.02
CA THR A 12 9.17 2.36 1.83
C THR A 12 9.15 0.87 2.21
N ALA A 13 9.97 0.47 3.18
CA ALA A 13 10.01 -0.91 3.67
C ALA A 13 8.67 -1.35 4.31
N ARG A 14 8.07 -0.47 5.13
CA ARG A 14 6.75 -0.70 5.73
C ARG A 14 5.66 -0.77 4.67
N LEU A 15 5.73 0.03 3.61
CA LEU A 15 4.75 0.00 2.52
C LEU A 15 4.70 -1.39 1.87
N LEU A 16 5.85 -1.91 1.39
CA LEU A 16 5.88 -3.23 0.74
C LEU A 16 5.50 -4.35 1.71
N SER A 17 6.00 -4.31 2.95
CA SER A 17 5.68 -5.32 3.97
C SER A 17 4.19 -5.37 4.28
N ARG A 18 3.54 -4.19 4.37
CA ARG A 18 2.09 -4.08 4.58
C ARG A 18 1.30 -4.61 3.39
N ILE A 19 1.72 -4.30 2.16
CA ILE A 19 1.08 -4.81 0.94
C ILE A 19 1.11 -6.34 0.92
N VAL A 20 2.28 -6.94 1.16
CA VAL A 20 2.48 -8.40 1.21
C VAL A 20 1.65 -9.04 2.33
N LYS A 21 1.65 -8.45 3.53
CA LYS A 21 0.86 -8.96 4.65
C LYS A 21 -0.64 -8.92 4.36
N ASN A 22 -1.12 -7.83 3.79
CA ASN A 22 -2.54 -7.62 3.53
C ASN A 22 -3.05 -8.48 2.37
N SER A 23 -2.20 -8.78 1.38
CA SER A 23 -2.61 -9.56 0.22
C SER A 23 -2.89 -11.03 0.53
N GLY A 24 -2.28 -11.57 1.60
CA GLY A 24 -2.30 -13.00 1.88
C GLY A 24 -1.65 -13.86 0.78
N VAL A 25 -0.93 -13.24 -0.15
CA VAL A 25 -0.22 -13.90 -1.24
C VAL A 25 1.19 -14.24 -0.76
N GLU A 26 1.59 -15.50 -0.92
CA GLU A 26 2.95 -15.92 -0.60
C GLU A 26 3.96 -15.15 -1.46
N PRO A 27 4.97 -14.49 -0.87
CA PRO A 27 5.95 -13.74 -1.63
C PRO A 27 6.72 -14.62 -2.61
N THR A 28 6.82 -14.18 -3.85
CA THR A 28 7.78 -14.76 -4.80
C THR A 28 9.21 -14.49 -4.33
N GLU A 29 10.19 -15.25 -4.86
CA GLU A 29 11.61 -15.03 -4.56
C GLU A 29 12.03 -13.57 -4.83
N ARG A 30 11.52 -12.97 -5.91
CA ARG A 30 11.79 -11.57 -6.29
C ARG A 30 11.25 -10.58 -5.25
N VAL A 31 10.03 -10.79 -4.76
CA VAL A 31 9.44 -9.97 -3.69
C VAL A 31 10.20 -10.16 -2.37
N ALA A 32 10.50 -11.41 -2.00
CA ALA A 32 11.27 -11.72 -0.79
C ALA A 32 12.67 -11.09 -0.79
N LYS A 33 13.36 -11.13 -1.93
CA LYS A 33 14.66 -10.47 -2.11
C LYS A 33 14.56 -8.95 -1.96
N THR A 34 13.51 -8.33 -2.51
CA THR A 34 13.28 -6.89 -2.38
C THR A 34 12.98 -6.50 -0.93
N LEU A 35 12.18 -7.30 -0.21
CA LEU A 35 11.94 -7.12 1.23
C LEU A 35 13.24 -7.20 2.04
N ALA A 36 14.10 -8.18 1.76
CA ALA A 36 15.40 -8.33 2.41
C ALA A 36 16.35 -7.15 2.10
N GLU A 37 16.36 -6.67 0.86
CA GLU A 37 17.14 -5.49 0.46
C GLU A 37 16.66 -4.24 1.20
N LEU A 38 15.34 -4.01 1.29
CA LEU A 38 14.76 -2.89 2.03
C LEU A 38 15.06 -2.98 3.53
N ALA A 39 14.95 -4.17 4.12
CA ALA A 39 15.29 -4.39 5.53
C ALA A 39 16.76 -4.07 5.81
N LYS A 40 17.67 -4.46 4.91
CA LYS A 40 19.09 -4.12 5.01
C LYS A 40 19.31 -2.61 4.92
N ILE A 41 18.69 -1.92 3.97
CA ILE A 41 18.81 -0.46 3.82
C ILE A 41 18.32 0.26 5.08
N THR A 42 17.19 -0.15 5.65
CA THR A 42 16.67 0.42 6.91
C THR A 42 17.59 0.14 8.10
N ALA A 43 18.17 -1.06 8.19
CA ALA A 43 19.14 -1.38 9.24
C ALA A 43 20.42 -0.55 9.11
N ASP A 44 20.94 -0.39 7.89
CA ASP A 44 22.11 0.43 7.59
C ASP A 44 21.84 1.91 7.91
N GLU A 45 20.66 2.44 7.57
CA GLU A 45 20.22 3.80 7.94
C GLU A 45 20.23 3.99 9.46
N ARG A 46 19.59 3.08 10.20
CA ARG A 46 19.53 3.14 11.66
C ARG A 46 20.93 3.07 12.28
N ARG A 47 21.81 2.19 11.77
CA ARG A 47 23.19 2.08 12.25
C ARG A 47 23.95 3.39 12.01
N MET A 48 23.93 3.94 10.80
CA MET A 48 24.65 5.17 10.48
C MET A 48 24.12 6.38 11.26
N LEU A 49 22.81 6.46 11.49
CA LEU A 49 22.23 7.51 12.33
C LEU A 49 22.59 7.33 13.81
N ALA A 50 22.67 6.09 14.30
CA ALA A 50 23.12 5.80 15.65
C ALA A 50 24.62 6.09 15.85
N GLU A 51 25.47 5.82 14.85
CA GLU A 51 26.90 6.19 14.87
C GLU A 51 27.07 7.71 15.01
N ILE A 52 26.34 8.48 14.21
CA ILE A 52 26.32 9.95 14.30
C ILE A 52 25.82 10.46 15.67
N ALA A 53 24.88 9.75 16.27
CA ALA A 53 24.40 10.05 17.63
C ALA A 53 25.39 9.57 18.71
N GLY A 54 26.18 8.52 18.47
CA GLY A 54 27.25 8.09 19.38
C GLY A 54 28.39 9.10 19.45
N GLU A 55 28.79 9.66 18.30
CA GLU A 55 29.72 10.79 18.21
C GLU A 55 29.22 12.04 18.96
N GLU A 56 27.91 12.16 19.21
CA GLU A 56 27.35 13.20 20.09
C GLU A 56 27.73 13.00 21.54
N SER A 57 27.68 11.76 22.04
CA SER A 57 28.04 11.43 23.42
C SER A 57 29.52 11.69 23.66
N GLU A 58 30.41 11.25 22.76
CA GLU A 58 31.86 11.47 22.90
C GLU A 58 32.24 12.96 22.85
N MET A 59 31.51 13.76 22.07
CA MET A 59 31.68 15.22 22.04
C MET A 59 31.10 15.91 23.27
N GLN A 60 30.07 15.34 23.90
CA GLN A 60 29.53 15.82 25.17
C GLN A 60 30.52 15.52 26.30
N ASP A 61 31.15 14.35 26.29
CA ASP A 61 32.25 14.01 27.19
C ASP A 61 33.43 14.99 27.04
N LEU A 62 33.75 15.42 25.82
CA LEU A 62 34.74 16.49 25.58
C LEU A 62 34.30 17.87 26.09
N CYS A 63 32.99 18.17 26.07
CA CYS A 63 32.46 19.39 26.69
C CYS A 63 32.58 19.34 28.21
N ASP A 64 32.34 18.17 28.81
CA ASP A 64 32.49 17.93 30.25
C ASP A 64 33.96 18.08 30.67
N VAL A 65 34.91 17.53 29.90
CA VAL A 65 36.36 17.73 30.12
C VAL A 65 36.75 19.22 30.02
N VAL A 66 36.19 19.96 29.06
CA VAL A 66 36.44 21.40 28.91
C VAL A 66 35.85 22.18 30.08
N ALA A 67 34.68 21.78 30.58
CA ALA A 67 34.07 22.33 31.80
C ALA A 67 34.90 22.02 33.07
N ASP A 68 35.48 20.83 33.17
CA ASP A 68 36.39 20.46 34.26
C ASP A 68 37.65 21.33 34.28
N ARG A 69 38.21 21.66 33.10
CA ARG A 69 39.35 22.58 32.97
C ARG A 69 39.01 24.00 33.40
N TYR A 70 37.77 24.44 33.21
CA TYR A 70 37.27 25.70 33.75
C TYR A 70 37.18 25.66 35.28
N VAL A 71 36.66 24.58 35.85
CA VAL A 71 36.60 24.38 37.31
C VAL A 71 38.02 24.34 37.92
N ALA A 72 38.99 23.77 37.20
CA ALA A 72 40.40 23.74 37.59
C ALA A 72 41.12 25.10 37.43
N GLY A 73 40.48 26.12 36.85
CA GLY A 73 41.06 27.45 36.64
C GLY A 73 42.05 27.54 35.47
N GLU A 74 42.06 26.55 34.57
CA GLU A 74 42.97 26.50 33.40
C GLU A 74 42.49 27.37 32.22
N THR A 75 41.25 27.86 32.26
CA THR A 75 40.60 28.67 31.21
C THR A 75 39.57 29.62 31.83
N ASN A 76 39.33 30.78 31.21
CA ASN A 76 38.33 31.76 31.68
C ASN A 76 36.94 31.54 31.04
N ALA A 77 35.89 32.11 31.66
CA ALA A 77 34.50 31.83 31.30
C ALA A 77 34.14 32.26 29.87
N ASP A 78 34.70 33.37 29.40
CA ASP A 78 34.41 33.91 28.07
C ASP A 78 35.10 33.09 26.97
N GLU A 79 36.34 32.66 27.17
CA GLU A 79 37.05 31.74 26.26
C GLU A 79 36.36 30.37 26.21
N LEU A 80 35.91 29.87 27.36
CA LEU A 80 35.16 28.62 27.45
C LEU A 80 33.87 28.67 26.63
N LEU A 81 33.06 29.72 26.83
CA LEU A 81 31.78 29.90 26.13
C LEU A 81 31.98 30.08 24.62
N GLN A 82 33.02 30.81 24.20
CA GLN A 82 33.32 30.97 22.78
C GLN A 82 33.79 29.65 22.15
N GLN A 83 34.65 28.88 22.82
CA GLN A 83 35.12 27.60 22.30
C GLN A 83 34.00 26.54 22.25
N LEU A 84 33.16 26.46 23.28
CA LEU A 84 32.00 25.58 23.31
C LEU A 84 30.96 25.97 22.25
N ALA A 85 30.65 27.26 22.11
CA ALA A 85 29.68 27.75 21.12
C ALA A 85 30.16 27.54 19.67
N LEU A 86 31.46 27.73 19.39
CA LEU A 86 32.01 27.53 18.06
C LEU A 86 32.02 26.05 17.67
N LYS A 87 32.46 25.17 18.59
CA LYS A 87 32.44 23.72 18.39
C LYS A 87 31.01 23.19 18.25
N ALA A 88 30.10 23.53 19.16
CA ALA A 88 28.71 23.09 19.11
C ALA A 88 28.00 23.53 17.80
N ARG A 89 28.28 24.74 17.29
CA ARG A 89 27.64 25.29 16.09
C ARG A 89 28.17 24.69 14.78
N ILE A 90 29.49 24.45 14.69
CA ILE A 90 30.10 23.80 13.52
C ILE A 90 29.63 22.34 13.47
N THR A 91 29.71 21.61 14.59
CA THR A 91 29.33 20.20 14.69
C THR A 91 27.83 19.97 14.53
N GLY A 92 26.97 20.82 15.10
CA GLY A 92 25.51 20.66 14.97
C GLY A 92 24.99 20.85 13.54
N LYS A 93 25.57 21.79 12.78
CA LYS A 93 25.22 22.02 11.37
C LYS A 93 25.74 20.89 10.47
N GLU A 94 26.98 20.45 10.68
CA GLU A 94 27.59 19.34 9.95
C GLU A 94 26.87 18.02 10.22
N ARG A 95 26.45 17.78 11.46
CA ARG A 95 25.63 16.62 11.85
C ARG A 95 24.29 16.59 11.13
N ARG A 96 23.53 17.69 11.19
CA ARG A 96 22.25 17.80 10.47
C ARG A 96 22.44 17.55 8.97
N ARG A 97 23.53 18.07 8.40
CA ARG A 97 23.88 17.82 6.99
C ARG A 97 24.17 16.34 6.74
N ALA A 98 24.97 15.68 7.57
CA ALA A 98 25.32 14.27 7.44
C ALA A 98 24.09 13.36 7.60
N SER A 99 23.26 13.59 8.61
CA SER A 99 22.00 12.87 8.81
C SER A 99 21.06 13.06 7.62
N ASN A 100 20.83 14.30 7.17
CA ASN A 100 20.00 14.55 5.99
C ASN A 100 20.55 13.87 4.73
N GLN A 101 21.88 13.81 4.58
CA GLN A 101 22.53 13.15 3.45
C GLN A 101 22.40 11.62 3.52
N ILE A 102 22.50 11.02 4.71
CA ILE A 102 22.23 9.60 4.93
C ILE A 102 20.78 9.31 4.58
N THR A 103 19.83 10.00 5.22
CA THR A 103 18.39 9.81 4.97
C THR A 103 18.06 9.97 3.49
N PHE A 104 18.62 10.98 2.81
CA PHE A 104 18.40 11.16 1.38
C PHE A 104 18.93 9.98 0.54
N ARG A 105 20.14 9.51 0.83
CA ARG A 105 20.78 8.41 0.09
C ARG A 105 20.06 7.08 0.32
N THR A 106 19.70 6.77 1.57
CA THR A 106 18.98 5.55 1.95
C THR A 106 17.55 5.57 1.41
N SER A 107 16.84 6.70 1.48
CA SER A 107 15.52 6.88 0.87
C SER A 107 15.56 6.68 -0.65
N ARG A 108 16.57 7.24 -1.33
CA ARG A 108 16.77 7.02 -2.77
C ARG A 108 17.09 5.55 -3.10
N ALA A 109 17.92 4.89 -2.29
CA ALA A 109 18.25 3.48 -2.47
C ALA A 109 17.01 2.59 -2.28
N ALA A 110 16.23 2.83 -1.23
CA ALA A 110 14.98 2.12 -0.96
C ALA A 110 13.95 2.33 -2.08
N GLY A 111 13.76 3.58 -2.50
CA GLY A 111 12.89 3.89 -3.63
C GLY A 111 13.37 3.22 -4.93
N SER A 112 14.69 3.14 -5.16
CA SER A 112 15.24 2.42 -6.32
C SER A 112 15.03 0.92 -6.23
N ALA A 113 15.16 0.30 -5.05
CA ALA A 113 14.89 -1.13 -4.88
C ALA A 113 13.42 -1.45 -5.19
N LEU A 114 12.49 -0.62 -4.69
CA LEU A 114 11.07 -0.78 -4.99
C LEU A 114 10.74 -0.52 -6.46
N LYS A 115 11.37 0.47 -7.11
CA LYS A 115 11.23 0.70 -8.56
C LYS A 115 11.76 -0.45 -9.41
N LYS A 116 12.84 -1.12 -9.00
CA LYS A 116 13.35 -2.32 -9.69
C LYS A 116 12.35 -3.46 -9.64
N LEU A 117 11.63 -3.62 -8.53
CA LEU A 117 10.51 -4.55 -8.46
C LEU A 117 9.37 -4.09 -9.39
N GLY A 118 9.02 -2.81 -9.32
CA GLY A 118 8.17 -2.11 -10.31
C GLY A 118 6.89 -2.87 -10.63
N ASP A 119 6.59 -2.99 -11.92
CA ASP A 119 5.44 -3.75 -12.45
C ASP A 119 5.51 -5.26 -12.10
N GLY A 120 6.64 -5.76 -11.61
CA GLY A 120 6.74 -7.06 -10.96
C GLY A 120 5.79 -7.22 -9.78
N MET A 121 5.45 -6.13 -9.07
CA MET A 121 4.42 -6.18 -8.01
C MET A 121 3.03 -6.54 -8.55
N ILE A 122 2.72 -6.17 -9.80
CA ILE A 122 1.45 -6.51 -10.44
C ILE A 122 1.37 -8.02 -10.67
N THR A 123 2.44 -8.61 -11.19
CA THR A 123 2.50 -10.04 -11.49
C THR A 123 2.65 -10.90 -10.24
N ASP A 124 3.44 -10.46 -9.27
CA ASP A 124 3.80 -11.27 -8.10
C ASP A 124 2.84 -11.11 -6.92
N ILE A 125 2.10 -10.00 -6.82
CA ILE A 125 1.28 -9.69 -5.64
C ILE A 125 -0.15 -9.31 -6.05
N PHE A 126 -0.32 -8.17 -6.75
CA PHE A 126 -1.64 -7.59 -6.94
C PHE A 126 -2.53 -8.40 -7.88
N GLY A 127 -1.97 -8.99 -8.92
CA GLY A 127 -2.67 -9.89 -9.85
C GLY A 127 -3.21 -11.13 -9.12
N PRO A 128 -2.36 -11.92 -8.42
CA PRO A 128 -2.81 -13.04 -7.61
C PRO A 128 -3.84 -12.66 -6.52
N TRP A 129 -3.64 -11.52 -5.85
CA TRP A 129 -4.56 -11.00 -4.84
C TRP A 129 -5.94 -10.70 -5.45
N CYS A 130 -5.98 -9.93 -6.54
CA CYS A 130 -7.21 -9.62 -7.26
C CYS A 130 -7.89 -10.89 -7.80
N ALA A 131 -7.14 -11.82 -8.39
CA ALA A 131 -7.67 -13.08 -8.90
C ALA A 131 -8.28 -13.94 -7.79
N SER A 132 -7.68 -13.96 -6.59
CA SER A 132 -8.24 -14.63 -5.42
C SER A 132 -9.57 -14.01 -5.00
N ALA A 133 -9.64 -12.68 -4.96
CA ALA A 133 -10.86 -11.96 -4.65
C ALA A 133 -11.98 -12.22 -5.66
N VAL A 134 -11.67 -12.21 -6.97
CA VAL A 134 -12.63 -12.48 -8.05
C VAL A 134 -13.16 -13.91 -7.99
N ARG A 135 -12.29 -14.91 -7.87
CA ARG A 135 -12.72 -16.33 -7.78
C ARG A 135 -13.69 -16.59 -6.64
N ALA A 136 -13.56 -15.84 -5.54
CA ALA A 136 -14.44 -15.99 -4.39
C ALA A 136 -15.89 -15.51 -4.63
N VAL A 137 -16.19 -14.82 -5.74
CA VAL A 137 -17.53 -14.27 -6.05
C VAL A 137 -18.12 -14.69 -7.39
N GLU A 138 -17.35 -15.34 -8.26
CA GLU A 138 -17.83 -15.74 -9.59
C GLU A 138 -19.13 -16.56 -9.52
N SER A 139 -19.28 -17.46 -8.55
CA SER A 139 -20.49 -18.25 -8.38
C SER A 139 -21.65 -17.51 -7.71
N GLY A 140 -21.38 -16.43 -6.96
CA GLY A 140 -22.39 -15.65 -6.25
C GLY A 140 -22.99 -14.52 -7.08
N ALA A 141 -22.24 -13.97 -8.04
CA ALA A 141 -22.67 -12.84 -8.85
C ALA A 141 -24.00 -13.08 -9.59
N PRO A 142 -24.25 -14.25 -10.23
CA PRO A 142 -25.54 -14.51 -10.87
C PRO A 142 -26.73 -14.46 -9.90
N LEU A 143 -26.56 -14.93 -8.65
CA LEU A 143 -27.61 -14.94 -7.64
C LEU A 143 -28.01 -13.52 -7.21
N VAL A 144 -27.02 -12.62 -7.13
CA VAL A 144 -27.26 -11.21 -6.82
C VAL A 144 -27.95 -10.50 -7.98
N VAL A 145 -27.54 -10.77 -9.22
CA VAL A 145 -28.20 -10.20 -10.41
C VAL A 145 -29.66 -10.67 -10.52
N GLU A 146 -29.93 -11.96 -10.28
CA GLU A 146 -31.28 -12.52 -10.28
C GLU A 146 -32.18 -11.86 -9.22
N GLY A 147 -31.64 -11.59 -8.03
CA GLY A 147 -32.36 -10.89 -6.97
C GLY A 147 -32.62 -9.41 -7.24
N GLY A 148 -31.83 -8.80 -8.13
CA GLY A 148 -31.90 -7.37 -8.45
C GLY A 148 -31.75 -6.47 -7.21
N GLN A 149 -32.33 -5.27 -7.29
CA GLN A 149 -32.29 -4.29 -6.19
C GLN A 149 -33.01 -4.78 -4.93
N ALA A 150 -34.13 -5.51 -5.09
CA ALA A 150 -34.90 -6.04 -3.98
C ALA A 150 -34.06 -7.02 -3.14
N GLY A 151 -33.35 -7.95 -3.79
CA GLY A 151 -32.47 -8.89 -3.11
C GLY A 151 -31.30 -8.23 -2.37
N VAL A 152 -30.76 -7.13 -2.90
CA VAL A 152 -29.74 -6.35 -2.20
C VAL A 152 -30.31 -5.66 -0.97
N TRP A 153 -31.49 -5.05 -1.09
CA TRP A 153 -32.13 -4.36 0.03
C TRP A 153 -32.51 -5.31 1.17
N GLU A 154 -33.06 -6.48 0.84
CA GLU A 154 -33.31 -7.57 1.79
C GLU A 154 -32.02 -7.96 2.53
N ALA A 155 -30.91 -8.08 1.79
CA ALA A 155 -29.63 -8.44 2.39
C ALA A 155 -29.04 -7.37 3.30
N VAL A 156 -29.17 -6.09 2.94
CA VAL A 156 -28.74 -4.99 3.81
C VAL A 156 -29.58 -4.93 5.09
N ASN A 157 -30.88 -5.22 5.01
CA ASN A 157 -31.72 -5.26 6.21
C ASN A 157 -31.35 -6.45 7.11
N TRP A 158 -31.16 -7.63 6.53
CA TRP A 158 -30.74 -8.81 7.27
C TRP A 158 -29.37 -8.63 7.94
N SER A 159 -28.40 -7.97 7.29
CA SER A 159 -27.08 -7.74 7.91
C SER A 159 -27.13 -6.77 9.08
N ARG A 160 -28.10 -5.85 9.11
CA ARG A 160 -28.35 -4.97 10.27
C ARG A 160 -28.97 -5.73 11.44
N GLU A 161 -29.84 -6.69 11.15
CA GLU A 161 -30.50 -7.52 12.16
C GLU A 161 -29.57 -8.62 12.72
N LEU A 162 -28.64 -9.13 11.90
CA LEU A 162 -27.71 -10.21 12.26
C LEU A 162 -26.31 -9.67 12.53
N THR A 163 -26.01 -9.39 13.82
CA THR A 163 -24.69 -8.90 14.27
C THR A 163 -23.54 -9.84 13.90
N ASP A 164 -23.80 -11.14 13.70
CA ASP A 164 -22.85 -12.13 13.22
C ASP A 164 -23.42 -12.97 12.07
N TRP A 165 -23.80 -12.31 10.98
CA TRP A 165 -24.37 -12.97 9.81
C TRP A 165 -23.47 -14.10 9.26
N LYS A 166 -22.14 -14.01 9.42
CA LYS A 166 -21.19 -15.03 8.95
C LYS A 166 -21.35 -16.34 9.71
N GLU A 167 -21.42 -16.26 11.02
CA GLU A 167 -21.64 -17.45 11.85
C GLU A 167 -23.00 -18.10 11.52
N HIS A 168 -24.03 -17.28 11.26
CA HIS A 168 -25.34 -17.76 10.84
C HIS A 168 -25.31 -18.46 9.49
N VAL A 169 -24.70 -17.85 8.46
CA VAL A 169 -24.54 -18.46 7.13
C VAL A 169 -23.77 -19.78 7.23
N GLN A 170 -22.68 -19.83 8.00
CA GLN A 170 -21.92 -21.07 8.21
C GLN A 170 -22.74 -22.15 8.93
N LYS A 171 -23.57 -21.78 9.91
CA LYS A 171 -24.48 -22.71 10.59
C LYS A 171 -25.52 -23.28 9.61
N PHE A 172 -26.14 -22.42 8.80
CA PHE A 172 -27.12 -22.87 7.79
C PHE A 172 -26.49 -23.75 6.71
N GLU A 173 -25.30 -23.41 6.24
CA GLU A 173 -24.54 -24.21 5.27
C GLU A 173 -24.21 -25.59 5.84
N LYS A 174 -23.62 -25.65 7.05
CA LYS A 174 -23.29 -26.92 7.71
C LYS A 174 -24.51 -27.78 8.00
N ALA A 175 -25.66 -27.16 8.28
CA ALA A 175 -26.91 -27.85 8.53
C ALA A 175 -27.64 -28.28 7.24
N GLY A 176 -27.16 -27.91 6.05
CA GLY A 176 -27.85 -28.16 4.79
C GLY A 176 -29.17 -27.39 4.65
N LEU A 177 -29.32 -26.28 5.38
CA LEU A 177 -30.55 -25.47 5.46
C LEU A 177 -30.50 -24.22 4.57
N MET A 178 -29.56 -24.16 3.62
CA MET A 178 -29.42 -23.04 2.71
C MET A 178 -30.59 -22.99 1.72
N THR A 179 -31.50 -22.04 1.94
CA THR A 179 -32.54 -21.70 0.96
C THR A 179 -31.96 -20.81 -0.15
N ALA A 180 -32.69 -20.67 -1.26
CA ALA A 180 -32.32 -19.71 -2.32
C ALA A 180 -32.18 -18.27 -1.79
N GLY A 181 -33.06 -17.86 -0.86
CA GLY A 181 -32.98 -16.55 -0.21
C GLY A 181 -31.72 -16.40 0.65
N THR A 182 -31.40 -17.40 1.48
CA THR A 182 -30.20 -17.39 2.32
C THR A 182 -28.92 -17.42 1.49
N ALA A 183 -28.90 -18.17 0.38
CA ALA A 183 -27.78 -18.22 -0.55
C ALA A 183 -27.56 -16.87 -1.24
N ARG A 184 -28.64 -16.22 -1.68
CA ARG A 184 -28.59 -14.86 -2.26
C ARG A 184 -28.10 -13.84 -1.23
N PHE A 185 -28.63 -13.88 -0.01
CA PHE A 185 -28.19 -13.03 1.10
C PHE A 185 -26.68 -13.15 1.33
N ALA A 186 -26.20 -14.39 1.47
CA ALA A 186 -24.77 -14.67 1.66
C ALA A 186 -23.94 -14.16 0.47
N ALA A 187 -24.43 -14.32 -0.76
CA ALA A 187 -23.76 -13.81 -1.96
C ALA A 187 -23.66 -12.28 -1.99
N VAL A 188 -24.74 -11.55 -1.65
CA VAL A 188 -24.72 -10.07 -1.60
C VAL A 188 -23.67 -9.58 -0.61
N LEU A 189 -23.67 -10.10 0.61
CA LEU A 189 -22.72 -9.67 1.63
C LEU A 189 -21.29 -10.03 1.26
N ARG A 190 -21.08 -11.23 0.72
CA ARG A 190 -19.75 -11.67 0.26
C ARG A 190 -19.22 -10.79 -0.87
N ILE A 191 -20.06 -10.40 -1.81
CA ILE A 191 -19.69 -9.49 -2.90
C ILE A 191 -19.38 -8.09 -2.37
N GLY A 192 -20.13 -7.60 -1.38
CA GLY A 192 -19.82 -6.33 -0.70
C GLY A 192 -18.42 -6.33 -0.08
N GLU A 193 -18.08 -7.36 0.71
CA GLU A 193 -16.74 -7.49 1.31
C GLU A 193 -15.63 -7.52 0.25
N LEU A 194 -15.88 -8.20 -0.86
CA LEU A 194 -14.88 -8.36 -1.91
C LEU A 194 -14.77 -7.13 -2.80
N ARG A 195 -15.83 -6.31 -2.91
CA ARG A 195 -15.72 -4.98 -3.50
C ARG A 195 -14.75 -4.12 -2.69
N GLU A 196 -14.89 -4.07 -1.37
CA GLU A 196 -13.95 -3.33 -0.51
C GLU A 196 -12.51 -3.84 -0.70
N GLU A 197 -12.34 -5.14 -0.88
CA GLU A 197 -11.03 -5.74 -1.11
C GLU A 197 -10.43 -5.34 -2.48
N LEU A 198 -11.24 -5.36 -3.54
CA LEU A 198 -10.84 -4.88 -4.86
C LEU A 198 -10.49 -3.39 -4.84
N ASP A 199 -11.28 -2.57 -4.14
CA ASP A 199 -11.02 -1.13 -4.01
C ASP A 199 -9.71 -0.87 -3.25
N LYS A 200 -9.42 -1.65 -2.19
CA LYS A 200 -8.12 -1.59 -1.50
C LYS A 200 -6.97 -1.90 -2.44
N VAL A 201 -7.08 -2.98 -3.24
CA VAL A 201 -6.06 -3.36 -4.22
C VAL A 201 -5.85 -2.24 -5.24
N TRP A 202 -6.92 -1.74 -5.85
CA TRP A 202 -6.85 -0.69 -6.86
C TRP A 202 -6.33 0.63 -6.31
N ALA A 203 -6.70 1.00 -5.09
CA ALA A 203 -6.18 2.18 -4.41
C ALA A 203 -4.68 2.08 -4.15
N GLN A 204 -4.19 0.92 -3.70
CA GLN A 204 -2.75 0.70 -3.47
C GLN A 204 -1.95 0.74 -4.77
N VAL A 205 -2.45 0.09 -5.82
CA VAL A 205 -1.83 0.13 -7.15
C VAL A 205 -1.79 1.57 -7.69
N GLN A 206 -2.87 2.32 -7.51
CA GLN A 206 -2.92 3.72 -7.94
C GLN A 206 -1.95 4.59 -7.15
N ASP A 207 -1.86 4.44 -5.82
CA ASP A 207 -0.90 5.15 -4.97
C ASP A 207 0.55 4.87 -5.42
N LEU A 208 0.88 3.60 -5.71
CA LEU A 208 2.21 3.24 -6.22
C LEU A 208 2.50 3.84 -7.61
N ARG A 209 1.52 3.96 -8.49
CA ARG A 209 1.67 4.69 -9.77
C ARG A 209 1.88 6.18 -9.55
N THR A 210 1.09 6.81 -8.68
CA THR A 210 1.23 8.23 -8.34
C THR A 210 2.59 8.55 -7.74
N ARG A 211 3.18 7.63 -6.95
CA ARG A 211 4.55 7.74 -6.43
C ARG A 211 5.64 7.44 -7.47
N GLY A 212 5.27 6.89 -8.62
CA GLY A 212 6.18 6.49 -9.70
C GLY A 212 6.95 5.21 -9.40
N TYR A 213 6.42 4.33 -8.56
CA TYR A 213 6.95 2.98 -8.35
C TYR A 213 6.45 1.99 -9.41
N LEU A 214 5.22 2.18 -9.87
CA LEU A 214 4.62 1.44 -10.98
C LEU A 214 4.59 2.29 -12.23
N THR A 215 4.66 1.64 -13.39
CA THR A 215 4.51 2.33 -14.67
C THR A 215 3.07 2.82 -14.83
N ALA A 216 2.92 4.05 -15.31
CA ALA A 216 1.65 4.62 -15.74
C ALA A 216 1.73 5.00 -17.22
N SER A 217 0.57 5.07 -17.88
CA SER A 217 0.43 5.63 -19.21
C SER A 217 0.71 7.14 -19.18
N ASP A 218 1.53 7.61 -20.10
CA ASP A 218 1.80 9.04 -20.32
C ASP A 218 0.72 9.71 -21.19
N ASP A 219 -0.17 8.92 -21.80
CA ASP A 219 -1.27 9.42 -22.62
C ASP A 219 -2.40 10.02 -21.74
N PRO A 220 -2.71 11.33 -21.86
CA PRO A 220 -3.77 11.98 -21.08
C PRO A 220 -5.18 11.51 -21.44
N THR A 221 -5.35 10.85 -22.60
CA THR A 221 -6.63 10.29 -23.05
C THR A 221 -6.83 8.84 -22.59
N PHE A 222 -5.83 8.26 -21.93
CA PHE A 222 -5.89 6.89 -21.45
C PHE A 222 -7.00 6.70 -20.41
N ASP A 223 -7.92 5.75 -20.67
CA ASP A 223 -8.97 5.37 -19.72
C ASP A 223 -8.38 4.58 -18.52
N PRO A 224 -8.34 5.16 -17.30
CA PRO A 224 -7.75 4.51 -16.14
C PRO A 224 -8.46 3.22 -15.72
N ARG A 225 -9.70 3.00 -16.14
CA ARG A 225 -10.45 1.76 -15.85
C ARG A 225 -9.78 0.55 -16.47
N ARG A 226 -8.98 0.71 -17.54
CA ARG A 226 -8.22 -0.37 -18.19
C ARG A 226 -7.16 -1.00 -17.29
N TYR A 227 -6.76 -0.32 -16.22
CA TYR A 227 -5.91 -0.92 -15.19
C TYR A 227 -6.66 -1.88 -14.26
N ARG A 228 -7.98 -1.68 -14.10
CA ARG A 228 -8.82 -2.32 -13.09
C ARG A 228 -9.76 -3.37 -13.69
N TRP A 229 -10.01 -3.29 -14.99
CA TRP A 229 -10.98 -4.12 -15.70
C TRP A 229 -10.41 -4.65 -16.98
N ALA A 230 -10.65 -5.93 -17.23
CA ALA A 230 -10.12 -6.57 -18.41
C ALA A 230 -10.82 -6.07 -19.67
N ARG A 231 -12.14 -5.88 -19.54
CA ARG A 231 -13.09 -5.43 -20.58
C ARG A 231 -13.97 -4.30 -20.03
N PRO A 232 -13.44 -3.07 -19.91
CA PRO A 232 -14.19 -1.94 -19.34
C PRO A 232 -15.43 -1.56 -20.15
N ASP A 233 -15.51 -1.97 -21.42
CA ASP A 233 -16.70 -1.83 -22.29
C ASP A 233 -17.90 -2.68 -21.84
N ARG A 234 -17.67 -3.68 -20.98
CA ARG A 234 -18.73 -4.54 -20.40
C ARG A 234 -19.23 -4.05 -19.05
N LEU A 235 -18.71 -2.92 -18.57
CA LEU A 235 -19.16 -2.34 -17.31
C LEU A 235 -20.62 -1.89 -17.42
N PRO A 236 -21.44 -2.11 -16.37
CA PRO A 236 -22.77 -1.51 -16.28
C PRO A 236 -22.67 0.01 -16.20
N ASP A 237 -23.80 0.68 -16.41
CA ASP A 237 -23.89 2.14 -16.29
C ASP A 237 -23.40 2.62 -14.91
N ALA A 238 -22.55 3.64 -14.91
CA ALA A 238 -21.96 4.23 -13.72
C ALA A 238 -22.97 5.01 -12.88
N GLU A 239 -24.09 5.46 -13.47
CA GLU A 239 -25.17 6.14 -12.73
C GLU A 239 -25.74 5.28 -11.59
N ASN A 240 -25.61 3.95 -11.70
CA ASN A 240 -26.08 2.99 -10.70
C ASN A 240 -24.97 2.44 -9.78
N GLU A 241 -23.70 2.86 -9.95
CA GLU A 241 -22.57 2.29 -9.19
C GLU A 241 -22.71 2.54 -7.68
N TYR A 242 -23.10 3.75 -7.29
CA TYR A 242 -23.16 4.18 -5.89
C TYR A 242 -24.43 3.77 -5.15
N VAL A 243 -25.49 3.44 -5.87
CA VAL A 243 -26.80 3.12 -5.24
C VAL A 243 -26.82 1.66 -4.78
N HIS A 244 -26.16 0.76 -5.52
CA HIS A 244 -26.12 -0.67 -5.24
C HIS A 244 -24.78 -1.30 -5.64
N GLU A 245 -23.70 -0.96 -4.95
CA GLU A 245 -22.32 -1.39 -5.28
C GLU A 245 -22.18 -2.91 -5.51
N ALA A 246 -22.80 -3.73 -4.65
CA ALA A 246 -22.77 -5.18 -4.79
C ALA A 246 -23.52 -5.65 -6.05
N LEU A 247 -24.65 -5.03 -6.39
CA LEU A 247 -25.39 -5.33 -7.62
C LEU A 247 -24.59 -4.91 -8.85
N TRP A 248 -23.99 -3.71 -8.83
CA TRP A 248 -23.19 -3.19 -9.92
C TRP A 248 -21.97 -4.07 -10.20
N LEU A 249 -21.23 -4.47 -9.15
CA LEU A 249 -20.09 -5.39 -9.30
C LEU A 249 -20.55 -6.77 -9.82
N SER A 250 -21.69 -7.28 -9.34
CA SER A 250 -22.25 -8.55 -9.82
C SER A 250 -22.65 -8.48 -11.30
N GLN A 251 -23.28 -7.39 -11.73
CA GLN A 251 -23.62 -7.16 -13.13
C GLN A 251 -22.36 -7.05 -13.98
N ALA A 252 -21.32 -6.34 -13.52
CA ALA A 252 -20.05 -6.26 -14.22
C ALA A 252 -19.40 -7.65 -14.41
N LEU A 253 -19.43 -8.50 -13.38
CA LEU A 253 -18.93 -9.87 -13.45
C LEU A 253 -19.74 -10.71 -14.44
N VAL A 254 -21.07 -10.68 -14.36
CA VAL A 254 -21.96 -11.43 -15.28
C VAL A 254 -21.83 -10.96 -16.73
N ASN A 255 -21.61 -9.66 -16.96
CA ASN A 255 -21.36 -9.09 -18.29
C ASN A 255 -19.97 -9.43 -18.85
N GLY A 256 -19.08 -10.01 -18.04
CA GLY A 256 -17.72 -10.38 -18.43
C GLY A 256 -16.73 -9.21 -18.43
N ALA A 257 -16.91 -8.21 -17.55
CA ALA A 257 -15.97 -7.09 -17.42
C ALA A 257 -14.60 -7.52 -16.84
N GLU A 258 -14.57 -8.62 -16.09
CA GLU A 258 -13.37 -9.26 -15.51
C GLU A 258 -12.50 -8.28 -14.69
N PRO A 259 -12.76 -8.09 -13.38
CA PRO A 259 -11.89 -7.28 -12.52
C PRO A 259 -10.45 -7.81 -12.56
N CYS A 260 -9.49 -6.91 -12.65
CA CYS A 260 -8.07 -7.26 -12.75
C CYS A 260 -7.17 -6.17 -12.19
N VAL A 261 -5.86 -6.43 -12.23
CA VAL A 261 -4.82 -5.43 -12.07
C VAL A 261 -3.84 -5.61 -13.22
N ARG A 262 -3.53 -4.53 -13.95
CA ARG A 262 -2.63 -4.57 -15.12
C ARG A 262 -1.46 -3.61 -15.01
N THR A 263 -0.36 -3.99 -15.65
CA THR A 263 0.72 -3.06 -16.00
C THR A 263 0.24 -2.03 -17.03
N ALA A 264 0.95 -0.91 -17.17
CA ALA A 264 0.64 0.07 -18.23
C ALA A 264 0.74 -0.54 -19.63
N HIS A 265 1.76 -1.36 -19.85
CA HIS A 265 1.95 -2.06 -21.11
C HIS A 265 0.75 -2.95 -21.48
N GLU A 266 0.30 -3.81 -20.55
CA GLU A 266 -0.86 -4.69 -20.79
C GLU A 266 -2.16 -3.90 -21.01
N ALA A 267 -2.34 -2.79 -20.29
CA ALA A 267 -3.56 -1.99 -20.39
C ALA A 267 -3.64 -1.21 -21.70
N ILE A 268 -2.50 -0.72 -22.22
CA ILE A 268 -2.37 -0.06 -23.52
C ILE A 268 -2.54 -1.07 -24.66
N ALA A 269 -1.87 -2.22 -24.59
CA ALA A 269 -1.90 -3.25 -25.64
C ALA A 269 -3.31 -3.80 -25.94
N ARG A 270 -4.27 -3.60 -25.03
CA ARG A 270 -5.67 -4.03 -25.16
C ARG A 270 -6.64 -2.89 -25.48
N GLN A 271 -6.13 -1.70 -25.82
CA GLN A 271 -6.98 -0.68 -26.40
C GLN A 271 -7.49 -1.15 -27.77
N PRO A 272 -8.81 -1.07 -28.04
CA PRO A 272 -9.31 -1.32 -29.38
C PRO A 272 -8.63 -0.33 -30.32
N VAL A 273 -8.09 -0.82 -31.44
CA VAL A 273 -7.54 0.03 -32.49
C VAL A 273 -8.71 0.81 -33.07
N SER A 274 -8.70 2.13 -32.87
CA SER A 274 -9.68 3.07 -33.43
C SER A 274 -9.58 3.13 -34.94
#